data_AF-A0A8H8CVQ4-F1
#
_entry.id   AF-A0A8H8CVQ4-F1
#
_cell.length_a   1.000
_cell.length_b   1.000
_cell.length_c   1.000
_cell.angle_alpha   90.00
_cell.angle_beta   90.00
_cell.angle_gamma   90.00
#
_symmetry.space_group_name_H-M   'P 1'
#
loop_
_entity.id
_entity.type
_entity.pdbx_description
1 polymer ?
#
loop_
_entity_poly.entity_id
_entity_poly.type
_entity_poly.pdbx_seq_one_letter_code
_entity_poly.pdbx_strand_id
1 'polypeptide(L)'
;MSDRFGDAFDNLLMKRKGPGSELMNKFEVIKKDFGHSDDPTIFELPLNMNAPYAKPEYFDDEERIVLLSSEDLQSVFEPVVEQILSLVRGQIQDARKATGHRINRIILVGGFGDSEYLRRKFRSSFESMDITVTIPDKPQATIVQGAALRGLEGVRSTTKKCCRHYGFCWGIPFRDGIDAESEAYINEYTGK
;
A
#
# COMPACT_ATOMS: atom_id res chain seq x y z
N MET A 1 -7.98 15.35 4.48
CA MET A 1 -9.27 15.63 5.16
C MET A 1 -9.06 16.44 6.42
N SER A 2 -8.22 16.00 7.36
CA SER A 2 -7.83 16.81 8.53
C SER A 2 -7.24 18.18 8.12
N ASP A 3 -6.42 18.23 7.07
CA ASP A 3 -5.90 19.52 6.55
C ASP A 3 -6.99 20.49 6.06
N ARG A 4 -8.14 19.97 5.60
CA ARG A 4 -9.25 20.78 5.07
C ARG A 4 -10.27 21.19 6.12
N PHE A 5 -10.52 20.29 7.07
CA PHE A 5 -11.66 20.39 7.98
C PHE A 5 -11.27 20.41 9.46
N GLY A 6 -10.00 20.13 9.77
CA GLY A 6 -9.44 20.10 11.12
C GLY A 6 -10.30 19.28 12.09
N ASP A 7 -10.58 19.90 13.24
CA ASP A 7 -11.39 19.34 14.32
C ASP A 7 -12.78 18.86 13.88
N ALA A 8 -13.37 19.47 12.84
CA ALA A 8 -14.68 19.05 12.32
C ALA A 8 -14.64 17.64 11.74
N PHE A 9 -13.50 17.22 11.19
CA PHE A 9 -13.26 15.86 10.72
C PHE A 9 -12.63 14.97 11.80
N ASP A 10 -11.69 15.52 12.56
CA ASP A 10 -10.90 14.75 13.52
C ASP A 10 -11.73 14.26 14.70
N ASN A 11 -12.73 15.04 15.14
CA ASN A 11 -13.63 14.65 16.22
C ASN A 11 -14.79 13.73 15.78
N LEU A 12 -14.90 13.39 14.49
CA LEU A 12 -15.92 12.44 14.02
C LEU A 12 -15.67 11.04 14.58
N LEU A 13 -16.75 10.35 14.92
CA LEU A 13 -16.72 8.95 15.33
C LEU A 13 -16.16 8.07 14.21
N MET A 14 -15.33 7.08 14.56
CA MET A 14 -14.73 6.16 13.59
C MET A 14 -15.75 5.42 12.72
N LYS A 15 -16.97 5.18 13.22
CA LYS A 15 -18.06 4.61 12.41
C LYS A 15 -18.43 5.44 11.17
N ARG A 16 -18.10 6.75 11.15
CA ARG A 16 -18.40 7.67 10.05
C ARG A 16 -17.24 7.87 9.08
N LYS A 17 -15.99 7.70 9.53
CA LYS A 17 -14.79 7.99 8.72
C LYS A 17 -13.82 6.82 8.55
N GLY A 18 -13.99 5.75 9.34
CA GLY A 18 -13.12 4.58 9.35
C GLY A 18 -13.55 3.51 8.32
N PRO A 19 -12.80 2.40 8.25
CA PRO A 19 -13.13 1.27 7.38
C PRO A 19 -14.58 0.78 7.59
N GLY A 20 -15.29 0.52 6.49
CA GLY A 20 -16.69 0.09 6.51
C GLY A 20 -17.72 1.22 6.68
N SER A 21 -17.29 2.46 6.91
CA SER A 21 -18.17 3.62 6.85
C SER A 21 -18.65 3.91 5.43
N GLU A 22 -19.76 4.63 5.31
CA GLU A 22 -20.30 5.07 4.02
C GLU A 22 -19.27 5.89 3.22
N LEU A 23 -18.57 6.82 3.90
CA LEU A 23 -17.46 7.58 3.33
C LEU A 23 -16.41 6.67 2.70
N MET A 24 -15.89 5.70 3.47
CA MET A 24 -14.81 4.83 2.98
C MET A 24 -15.28 3.87 1.88
N ASN A 25 -16.54 3.41 1.92
CA ASN A 25 -17.10 2.58 0.86
C ASN A 25 -17.25 3.37 -0.44
N LYS A 26 -17.70 4.63 -0.38
CA LYS A 26 -17.80 5.51 -1.55
C LYS A 26 -16.40 5.88 -2.07
N PHE A 27 -15.46 6.16 -1.17
CA PHE A 27 -14.07 6.42 -1.54
C PHE A 27 -13.42 5.22 -2.23
N GLU A 28 -13.74 3.99 -1.83
CA GLU A 28 -13.24 2.78 -2.50
C GLU A 28 -13.71 2.69 -3.96
N VAL A 29 -14.95 3.09 -4.24
CA VAL A 29 -15.49 3.15 -5.62
C VAL A 29 -14.76 4.23 -6.41
N ILE A 30 -14.67 5.45 -5.87
CA ILE A 30 -13.96 6.57 -6.50
C ILE A 30 -12.50 6.18 -6.80
N LYS A 31 -11.82 5.51 -5.88
CA LYS A 31 -10.44 5.04 -6.04
C LYS A 31 -10.26 4.07 -7.21
N LYS A 32 -11.26 3.21 -7.46
CA LYS A 32 -11.23 2.27 -8.58
C LYS A 32 -11.48 2.97 -9.90
N ASP A 33 -12.45 3.89 -9.92
CA ASP A 33 -12.88 4.60 -11.13
C ASP A 33 -11.93 5.73 -11.54
N PHE A 34 -11.14 6.25 -10.60
CA PHE A 34 -10.17 7.31 -10.86
C PHE A 34 -9.10 6.88 -11.88
N GLY A 35 -8.89 7.75 -12.89
CA GLY A 35 -7.93 7.55 -13.96
C GLY A 35 -8.52 7.10 -15.31
N HIS A 36 -9.84 6.88 -15.39
CA HIS A 36 -10.53 6.53 -16.64
C HIS A 36 -10.74 7.69 -17.61
N SER A 37 -10.91 8.92 -17.10
CA SER A 37 -10.93 10.14 -17.90
C SER A 37 -9.85 11.10 -17.40
N ASP A 38 -9.31 11.89 -18.32
CA ASP A 38 -8.46 13.03 -18.00
C ASP A 38 -9.29 14.33 -17.83
N ASP A 39 -10.62 14.25 -17.99
CA ASP A 39 -11.53 15.37 -17.77
C ASP A 39 -11.60 15.74 -16.27
N PRO A 40 -11.59 17.04 -15.93
CA PRO A 40 -11.80 17.50 -14.56
C PRO A 40 -13.15 16.99 -14.06
N THR A 41 -13.11 16.15 -13.03
CA THR A 41 -14.29 15.52 -12.43
C THR A 41 -14.32 15.85 -10.95
N ILE A 42 -15.51 16.17 -10.44
CA ILE A 42 -15.73 16.34 -9.00
C ILE A 42 -16.37 15.06 -8.48
N PHE A 43 -15.77 14.50 -7.44
CA PHE A 43 -16.20 13.28 -6.78
C PHE A 43 -16.82 13.63 -5.44
N GLU A 44 -18.00 13.07 -5.20
CA GLU A 44 -18.80 13.34 -4.01
C GLU A 44 -18.62 12.24 -2.97
N LEU A 45 -18.25 12.65 -1.76
CA LEU A 45 -18.12 11.79 -0.59
C LEU A 45 -19.12 12.19 0.48
N PRO A 46 -20.14 11.37 0.79
CA PRO A 46 -21.09 11.68 1.84
C PRO A 46 -20.37 11.68 3.19
N LEU A 47 -20.44 12.81 3.90
CA LEU A 47 -19.87 12.94 5.24
C LEU A 47 -20.63 13.96 6.06
N ASN A 48 -21.50 13.46 6.93
CA ASN A 48 -22.21 14.31 7.87
C ASN A 48 -21.28 14.83 8.99
N MET A 49 -20.83 16.08 8.80
CA MET A 49 -20.04 16.86 9.75
C MET A 49 -20.53 18.30 9.82
N ASN A 50 -20.25 18.97 10.94
CA ASN A 50 -20.49 20.41 11.12
C ASN A 50 -19.19 21.16 10.84
N ALA A 51 -19.07 21.76 9.65
CA ALA A 51 -17.86 22.43 9.19
C ALA A 51 -18.17 23.87 8.76
N PRO A 52 -18.50 24.78 9.69
CA PRO A 52 -19.03 26.12 9.38
C PRO A 52 -18.02 27.04 8.69
N TYR A 53 -16.74 26.68 8.71
CA TYR A 53 -15.65 27.42 8.06
C TYR A 53 -15.09 26.69 6.83
N ALA A 54 -15.72 25.59 6.40
CA ALA A 54 -15.29 24.88 5.22
C ALA A 54 -15.52 25.74 3.97
N LYS A 55 -14.59 25.66 3.02
CA LYS A 55 -14.75 26.33 1.72
C LYS A 55 -15.81 25.58 0.91
N PRO A 56 -16.72 26.29 0.20
CA PRO A 56 -17.73 25.66 -0.66
C PRO A 56 -17.14 24.75 -1.74
N GLU A 57 -15.90 25.00 -2.16
CA GLU A 57 -15.14 24.17 -3.11
C GLU A 57 -14.85 22.74 -2.58
N TYR A 58 -14.87 22.56 -1.25
CA TYR A 58 -14.50 21.29 -0.60
C TYR A 58 -15.65 20.64 0.15
N PHE A 59 -16.70 21.39 0.49
CA PHE A 59 -17.82 20.88 1.27
C PHE A 59 -19.10 21.61 0.92
N ASP A 60 -20.11 20.83 0.54
CA ASP A 60 -21.49 21.24 0.44
C ASP A 60 -22.15 21.08 1.83
N ASP A 61 -22.45 22.20 2.50
CA ASP A 61 -23.06 22.19 3.84
C ASP A 61 -24.56 21.83 3.81
N GLU A 62 -25.25 22.08 2.69
CA GLU A 62 -26.66 21.77 2.53
C GLU A 62 -26.84 20.26 2.40
N GLU A 63 -26.09 19.64 1.49
CA GLU A 63 -26.16 18.20 1.21
C GLU A 63 -25.25 17.35 2.11
N ARG A 64 -24.37 17.99 2.91
CA ARG A 64 -23.37 17.33 3.77
C ARG A 64 -22.43 16.41 2.99
N ILE A 65 -21.93 16.92 1.87
CA ILE A 65 -21.06 16.19 0.92
C ILE A 65 -19.68 16.84 0.87
N VAL A 66 -18.64 16.03 0.98
CA VAL A 66 -17.27 16.45 0.69
C VAL A 66 -17.01 16.33 -0.81
N LEU A 67 -16.48 17.39 -1.40
CA LEU A 67 -16.14 17.47 -2.81
C LEU A 67 -14.64 17.24 -2.99
N LEU A 68 -14.27 16.30 -3.85
CA LEU A 68 -12.90 16.00 -4.23
C LEU A 68 -12.71 16.21 -5.73
N SER A 69 -11.75 17.03 -6.12
CA SER A 69 -11.40 17.17 -7.54
C SER A 69 -10.49 16.03 -8.02
N SER A 70 -10.33 15.90 -9.34
CA SER A 70 -9.33 15.00 -9.93
C SER A 70 -7.91 15.30 -9.43
N GLU A 71 -7.56 16.57 -9.23
CA GLU A 71 -6.26 17.00 -8.70
C GLU A 71 -6.08 16.58 -7.24
N ASP A 72 -7.16 16.62 -6.45
CA ASP A 72 -7.15 16.17 -5.06
C ASP A 72 -6.82 14.68 -4.98
N LEU A 73 -7.53 13.87 -5.77
CA LEU A 73 -7.26 12.44 -5.85
C LEU A 73 -5.85 12.18 -6.37
N GLN A 74 -5.40 12.90 -7.40
CA GLN A 74 -4.03 12.75 -7.90
C GLN A 74 -3.01 13.05 -6.79
N SER A 75 -3.19 14.12 -6.02
CA SER A 75 -2.26 14.50 -4.94
C SER A 75 -2.15 13.44 -3.85
N VAL A 76 -3.25 12.70 -3.60
CA VAL A 76 -3.30 11.60 -2.64
C VAL A 76 -2.64 10.34 -3.21
N PHE A 77 -2.83 10.06 -4.50
CA PHE A 77 -2.42 8.79 -5.12
C PHE A 77 -0.98 8.83 -5.62
N GLU A 78 -0.56 9.92 -6.25
CA GLU A 78 0.77 10.08 -6.84
C GLU A 78 1.92 9.67 -5.90
N PRO A 79 2.00 10.14 -4.63
CA PRO A 79 3.11 9.75 -3.75
C PRO A 79 3.11 8.24 -3.43
N VAL A 80 1.93 7.63 -3.28
CA VAL A 80 1.81 6.19 -3.00
C VAL A 80 2.18 5.38 -4.24
N VAL A 81 1.70 5.79 -5.41
CA VAL A 81 2.01 5.11 -6.67
C VAL A 81 3.49 5.22 -7.00
N GLU A 82 4.12 6.39 -6.83
CA GLU A 82 5.55 6.54 -7.09
C GLU A 82 6.41 5.69 -6.16
N GLN A 83 6.02 5.56 -4.88
CA GLN A 83 6.68 4.62 -3.96
C GLN A 83 6.58 3.17 -4.47
N ILE A 84 5.39 2.74 -4.93
CA ILE A 84 5.20 1.40 -5.50
C ILE A 84 6.09 1.21 -6.72
N LEU A 85 6.10 2.17 -7.66
CA LEU A 85 6.92 2.11 -8.86
C LEU A 85 8.42 2.03 -8.51
N SER A 86 8.88 2.83 -7.55
CA SER A 86 10.25 2.83 -7.05
C SER A 86 10.65 1.46 -6.47
N LEU A 87 9.79 0.86 -5.64
CA LEU A 87 10.03 -0.47 -5.08
C LEU A 87 10.12 -1.54 -6.18
N VAL A 88 9.23 -1.49 -7.18
CA VAL A 88 9.27 -2.43 -8.31
C VAL A 88 10.55 -2.24 -9.15
N ARG A 89 10.97 -1.00 -9.41
CA ARG A 89 12.26 -0.72 -10.08
C ARG A 89 13.44 -1.31 -9.30
N GLY A 90 13.45 -1.15 -7.97
CA GLY A 90 14.46 -1.76 -7.10
C GLY A 90 14.48 -3.29 -7.21
N GLN A 91 13.31 -3.93 -7.14
CA GLN A 91 13.19 -5.39 -7.29
C GLN A 91 13.68 -5.89 -8.65
N ILE A 92 13.40 -5.17 -9.74
CA ILE A 92 13.90 -5.51 -11.08
C ILE A 92 15.43 -5.44 -11.10
N GLN A 93 16.03 -4.38 -10.54
CA GLN A 93 17.48 -4.23 -10.48
C GLN A 93 18.13 -5.33 -9.64
N ASP A 94 17.58 -5.64 -8.47
CA ASP A 94 18.11 -6.66 -7.57
C ASP A 94 18.01 -8.06 -8.19
N ALA A 95 16.88 -8.37 -8.83
CA ALA A 95 16.70 -9.64 -9.56
C ALA A 95 17.71 -9.77 -10.71
N ARG A 96 17.96 -8.69 -11.45
CA ARG A 96 18.95 -8.66 -12.53
C ARG A 96 20.36 -8.87 -11.99
N LYS A 97 20.73 -8.22 -10.88
CA LYS A 97 22.05 -8.40 -10.23
C LYS A 97 22.24 -9.83 -9.71
N ALA A 98 21.22 -10.41 -9.08
CA ALA A 98 21.31 -11.72 -8.46
C ALA A 98 21.31 -12.88 -9.48
N THR A 99 20.59 -12.74 -10.59
CA THR A 99 20.38 -13.84 -11.55
C THR A 99 21.08 -13.63 -12.88
N GLY A 100 21.46 -12.39 -13.24
CA GLY A 100 21.90 -12.03 -14.58
C GLY A 100 20.79 -11.95 -15.64
N HIS A 101 19.55 -12.31 -15.28
CA HIS A 101 18.43 -12.37 -16.21
C HIS A 101 17.61 -11.07 -16.22
N ARG A 102 17.02 -10.76 -17.39
CA ARG A 102 16.10 -9.63 -17.54
C ARG A 102 14.68 -10.06 -17.16
N ILE A 103 14.01 -9.25 -16.35
CA ILE A 103 12.56 -9.37 -16.12
C ILE A 103 11.83 -8.92 -17.39
N ASN A 104 10.95 -9.75 -17.93
CA ASN A 104 10.20 -9.46 -19.15
C ASN A 104 8.68 -9.28 -18.91
N ARG A 105 8.19 -9.56 -17.69
CA ARG A 105 6.77 -9.47 -17.37
C ARG A 105 6.52 -9.07 -15.93
N ILE A 106 5.52 -8.22 -15.74
CA ILE A 106 4.92 -7.90 -14.44
C ILE A 106 3.45 -8.32 -14.50
N ILE A 107 2.97 -9.03 -13.49
CA ILE A 107 1.56 -9.39 -13.36
C ILE A 107 1.00 -8.63 -12.16
N LEU A 108 0.12 -7.67 -12.41
CA LEU A 108 -0.48 -6.84 -11.36
C LEU A 108 -1.74 -7.53 -10.83
N VAL A 109 -1.72 -7.94 -9.56
CA VAL A 109 -2.82 -8.65 -8.88
C VAL A 109 -3.21 -7.96 -7.58
N GLY A 110 -4.34 -8.37 -7.00
CA GLY A 110 -4.91 -7.79 -5.79
C GLY A 110 -5.87 -6.64 -6.05
N GLY A 111 -6.61 -6.22 -5.01
CA GLY A 111 -7.71 -5.24 -5.16
C GLY A 111 -7.28 -3.85 -5.62
N PHE A 112 -6.03 -3.44 -5.37
CA PHE A 112 -5.55 -2.15 -5.87
C PHE A 112 -5.19 -2.20 -7.37
N GLY A 113 -4.98 -3.40 -7.93
CA GLY A 113 -4.80 -3.59 -9.37
C GLY A 113 -6.03 -3.22 -10.21
N ASP A 114 -7.20 -3.03 -9.57
CA ASP A 114 -8.42 -2.53 -10.22
C ASP A 114 -8.39 -1.02 -10.50
N SER A 115 -7.48 -0.27 -9.86
CA SER A 115 -7.38 1.19 -10.06
C SER A 115 -6.80 1.52 -11.43
N GLU A 116 -7.57 2.22 -12.27
CA GLU A 116 -7.11 2.60 -13.61
C GLU A 116 -5.87 3.48 -13.57
N TYR A 117 -5.83 4.45 -12.64
CA TYR A 117 -4.66 5.30 -12.44
C TYR A 117 -3.39 4.49 -12.18
N LEU A 118 -3.44 3.46 -11.32
CA LEU A 118 -2.31 2.56 -11.07
C LEU A 118 -1.91 1.79 -12.34
N ARG A 119 -2.89 1.25 -13.08
CA ARG A 119 -2.66 0.49 -14.32
C ARG A 119 -1.93 1.34 -15.36
N ARG A 120 -2.37 2.57 -15.59
CA ARG A 120 -1.72 3.52 -16.52
C ARG A 120 -0.28 3.81 -16.10
N LYS A 121 -0.04 4.15 -14.83
CA LYS A 121 1.30 4.44 -14.30
C LYS A 121 2.26 3.26 -14.42
N PHE A 122 1.79 2.03 -14.19
CA PHE A 122 2.58 0.82 -14.40
C PHE A 122 2.94 0.60 -15.87
N ARG A 123 1.96 0.70 -16.78
CA ARG A 123 2.21 0.55 -18.23
C ARG A 123 3.23 1.57 -18.72
N SER A 124 3.02 2.85 -18.45
CA SER A 124 3.95 3.93 -18.84
C SER A 124 5.36 3.74 -18.26
N SER A 125 5.45 3.26 -17.02
CA SER A 125 6.74 3.08 -16.35
C SER A 125 7.52 1.87 -16.86
N PHE A 126 6.87 0.74 -17.14
CA PHE A 126 7.55 -0.54 -17.35
C PHE A 126 7.49 -1.06 -18.80
N GLU A 127 6.47 -0.72 -19.58
CA GLU A 127 6.42 -1.14 -20.98
C GLU A 127 7.51 -0.45 -21.82
N SER A 128 7.90 0.77 -21.44
CA SER A 128 9.06 1.47 -22.01
C SER A 128 10.40 0.76 -21.74
N MET A 129 10.45 -0.15 -20.76
CA MET A 129 11.60 -0.99 -20.44
C MET A 129 11.54 -2.38 -21.10
N ASP A 130 10.61 -2.60 -22.05
CA ASP A 130 10.35 -3.90 -22.68
C ASP A 130 9.90 -4.98 -21.66
N ILE A 131 9.07 -4.54 -20.70
CA ILE A 131 8.44 -5.40 -19.70
C ILE A 131 6.93 -5.41 -19.97
N THR A 132 6.37 -6.58 -20.29
CA THR A 132 4.92 -6.71 -20.48
C THR A 132 4.18 -6.58 -19.15
N VAL A 133 3.28 -5.61 -19.02
CA VAL A 133 2.41 -5.47 -17.85
C VAL A 133 1.09 -6.18 -18.10
N THR A 134 0.83 -7.26 -17.38
CA THR A 134 -0.41 -8.05 -17.47
C THR A 134 -1.29 -7.75 -16.26
N ILE A 135 -2.52 -7.31 -16.51
CA ILE A 135 -3.56 -7.19 -15.47
C ILE A 135 -4.64 -8.23 -15.79
N PRO A 136 -4.89 -9.21 -14.91
CA PRO A 136 -5.97 -10.18 -15.09
C PRO A 136 -7.34 -9.51 -15.07
N ASP A 137 -8.37 -10.14 -15.66
CA ASP A 137 -9.74 -9.61 -15.68
C ASP A 137 -10.35 -9.41 -14.28
N LYS A 138 -9.92 -10.22 -13.31
CA LYS A 138 -10.36 -10.14 -11.91
C LYS A 138 -9.15 -10.12 -10.96
N PRO A 139 -8.37 -9.03 -10.91
CA PRO A 139 -7.14 -8.92 -10.11
C PRO A 139 -7.32 -9.34 -8.65
N GLN A 140 -8.45 -8.98 -8.04
CA GLN A 140 -8.79 -9.32 -6.66
C GLN A 140 -8.99 -10.83 -6.45
N ALA A 141 -9.57 -11.54 -7.43
CA ALA A 141 -9.86 -12.97 -7.34
C ALA A 141 -8.65 -13.84 -7.75
N THR A 142 -7.73 -13.31 -8.56
CA THR A 142 -6.58 -14.04 -9.12
C THR A 142 -5.77 -14.77 -8.05
N ILE A 143 -5.56 -14.14 -6.90
CA ILE A 143 -4.78 -14.73 -5.79
C ILE A 143 -5.46 -16.00 -5.26
N VAL A 144 -6.77 -15.93 -5.00
CA VAL A 144 -7.56 -17.04 -4.46
C VAL A 144 -7.75 -18.14 -5.51
N GLN A 145 -7.96 -17.77 -6.77
CA GLN A 145 -8.03 -18.72 -7.88
C GLN A 145 -6.72 -19.49 -8.04
N GLY A 146 -5.58 -18.81 -8.01
CA GLY A 146 -4.27 -19.45 -8.03
C GLY A 146 -4.05 -20.38 -6.84
N ALA A 147 -4.47 -19.96 -5.64
CA ALA A 147 -4.39 -20.80 -4.44
C ALA A 147 -5.28 -22.05 -4.54
N ALA A 148 -6.50 -21.93 -5.06
CA ALA A 148 -7.41 -23.05 -5.27
C ALA A 148 -6.86 -24.05 -6.29
N LEU A 149 -6.35 -23.56 -7.43
CA LEU A 149 -5.69 -24.40 -8.45
C LEU A 149 -4.48 -25.13 -7.88
N ARG A 150 -3.63 -24.43 -7.11
CA ARG A 150 -2.48 -25.05 -6.45
C ARG A 150 -2.89 -26.10 -5.42
N GLY A 151 -4.01 -25.89 -4.73
CA GLY A 151 -4.58 -26.86 -3.80
C GLY A 151 -4.95 -28.18 -4.48
N LEU A 152 -5.46 -28.14 -5.73
CA LEU A 152 -5.79 -29.33 -6.51
C LEU A 152 -4.54 -30.11 -6.95
N GLU A 153 -3.44 -29.42 -7.26
CA GLU A 153 -2.15 -30.04 -7.62
C GLU A 153 -1.37 -30.56 -6.40
N GLY A 154 -1.83 -30.25 -5.19
CA GLY A 154 -1.18 -30.59 -3.93
C GLY A 154 -0.36 -29.43 -3.33
N VAL A 155 -0.44 -29.29 -2.00
CA VAL A 155 0.23 -28.24 -1.25
C VAL A 155 1.70 -28.62 -1.01
N ARG A 156 2.54 -28.49 -2.03
CA ARG A 156 4.00 -28.64 -1.86
C ARG A 156 4.72 -27.38 -2.30
N SER A 157 4.96 -26.46 -1.36
CA SER A 157 6.00 -25.45 -1.57
C SER A 157 7.34 -26.16 -1.40
N THR A 158 8.13 -26.25 -2.47
CA THR A 158 9.47 -26.84 -2.39
C THR A 158 10.43 -25.98 -1.57
N THR A 159 10.23 -24.66 -1.60
CA THR A 159 11.07 -23.70 -0.87
C THR A 159 10.26 -22.45 -0.53
N LYS A 160 10.46 -21.88 0.66
CA LYS A 160 9.90 -20.57 1.07
C LYS A 160 11.01 -19.69 1.60
N LYS A 161 11.16 -18.48 1.06
CA LYS A 161 12.08 -17.47 1.60
C LYS A 161 11.49 -16.93 2.90
N CYS A 162 12.26 -16.93 3.98
CA CYS A 162 11.82 -16.31 5.22
C CYS A 162 11.80 -14.79 5.07
N CYS A 163 10.67 -14.15 5.38
CA CYS A 163 10.52 -12.70 5.28
C CYS A 163 11.00 -11.95 6.53
N ARG A 164 11.51 -12.66 7.54
CA ARG A 164 12.02 -12.09 8.79
C ARG A 164 13.36 -12.73 9.12
N HIS A 165 14.25 -11.93 9.69
CA HIS A 165 15.49 -12.45 10.26
C HIS A 165 15.17 -12.93 11.68
N TYR A 166 15.58 -14.15 12.01
CA TYR A 166 15.61 -14.63 13.38
C TYR A 166 17.03 -14.46 13.89
N GLY A 167 17.20 -13.65 14.93
CA GLY A 167 18.43 -13.53 15.69
C GLY A 167 18.21 -14.04 17.10
N PHE A 168 19.26 -14.56 17.72
CA PHE A 168 19.29 -14.80 19.16
C PHE A 168 20.60 -14.24 19.70
N CYS A 169 20.54 -13.69 20.90
CA CYS A 169 21.73 -13.25 21.63
C CYS A 169 22.13 -14.37 22.58
N TRP A 170 23.44 -14.61 22.73
CA TRP A 170 23.98 -15.42 23.80
C TRP A 170 25.11 -14.67 24.48
N GLY A 171 25.45 -15.09 25.68
CA GLY A 171 26.62 -14.62 26.40
C GLY A 171 27.35 -15.83 26.98
N ILE A 172 28.66 -15.69 27.16
CA ILE A 172 29.45 -16.61 27.96
C ILE A 172 29.77 -15.94 29.30
N PRO A 173 30.00 -16.70 30.38
CA PRO A 173 30.46 -16.14 31.64
C PRO A 173 31.75 -15.33 31.43
N PHE A 174 31.78 -14.11 31.97
CA PHE A 174 32.92 -13.21 31.87
C PHE A 174 34.16 -13.81 32.56
N ARG A 175 35.32 -13.81 31.89
CA ARG A 175 36.60 -14.26 32.45
C ARG A 175 37.48 -13.06 32.76
N ASP A 176 37.67 -12.82 34.05
CA ASP A 176 38.47 -11.72 34.56
C ASP A 176 39.92 -11.76 34.03
N GLY A 177 40.42 -10.60 33.60
CA GLY A 177 41.75 -10.42 33.00
C GLY A 177 41.94 -11.00 31.58
N ILE A 178 40.93 -11.64 30.99
CA ILE A 178 40.98 -12.20 29.62
C ILE A 178 40.02 -11.46 28.70
N ASP A 179 38.76 -11.36 29.11
CA ASP A 179 37.70 -10.74 28.33
C ASP A 179 37.70 -9.22 28.57
N ALA A 180 37.41 -8.44 27.52
CA ALA A 180 37.38 -6.99 27.64
C ALA A 180 36.18 -6.54 28.50
N GLU A 181 36.44 -5.84 29.60
CA GLU A 181 35.37 -5.34 30.49
C GLU A 181 34.34 -4.47 29.76
N SER A 182 34.75 -3.78 28.69
CA SER A 182 33.86 -2.96 27.86
C SER A 182 32.78 -3.75 27.12
N GLU A 183 32.97 -5.06 26.94
CA GLU A 183 32.01 -5.95 26.28
C GLU A 183 31.22 -6.80 27.28
N ALA A 184 31.49 -6.64 28.59
CA ALA A 184 30.77 -7.32 29.65
C ALA A 184 29.39 -6.68 29.87
N TYR A 185 28.40 -7.52 30.13
CA TYR A 185 27.07 -7.11 30.53
C TYR A 185 26.51 -8.10 31.55
N ILE A 186 25.63 -7.62 32.42
CA ILE A 186 24.89 -8.49 33.33
C ILE A 186 23.69 -9.03 32.56
N ASN A 187 23.58 -10.35 32.47
CA ASN A 187 22.48 -10.99 31.79
C ASN A 187 21.17 -10.75 32.55
N GLU A 188 20.19 -10.14 31.89
CA GLU A 188 18.90 -9.75 32.48
C GLU A 188 18.09 -10.93 33.05
N TYR A 189 18.30 -12.15 32.53
CA TYR A 189 17.57 -13.34 32.93
C TYR A 189 18.27 -14.14 34.03
N THR A 190 19.60 -14.22 33.98
CA THR A 190 20.38 -15.00 34.97
C THR A 190 20.96 -14.15 36.09
N GLY A 191 21.00 -12.82 35.93
CA GLY A 191 21.60 -11.87 36.89
C GLY A 191 23.12 -12.03 37.05
N LYS A 192 23.76 -12.71 36.10
CA LYS A 192 25.20 -13.00 36.08
C LYS A 192 25.91 -12.28 34.95
#